data_AF-A0A7K0UAF9-F1
#
_entry.id   AF-A0A7K0UAF9-F1
#
_cell.length_a   1.000
_cell.length_b   1.000
_cell.length_c   1.000
_cell.angle_alpha   90.00
_cell.angle_beta   90.00
_cell.angle_gamma   90.00
#
_symmetry.space_group_name_H-M   'P 1'
#
loop_
_entity.id
_entity.type
_entity.pdbx_description
1 polymer ?
#
loop_
_entity_poly.entity_id
_entity_poly.type
_entity_poly.pdbx_seq_one_letter_code
_entity_poly.pdbx_strand_id
1 'polypeptide(L)'
;RIPITGSNPKAKRIEFRCPDPSSNPYLAFAAMLMAGLDGIQNKIEPPKPVDKDLYELDAAEAASIPQVPGSLDAVLDNLEQNHEFLTRGGVFTKDLIDTWIAFKRASEVDYVRLRPHPAEFELYFDL
;
A
#
# COMPACT_ATOMS: atom_id res chain seq x y z
N ARG A 1 -8.80 -0.44 10.28
CA ARG A 1 -9.94 -0.80 11.17
C ARG A 1 -9.49 -0.70 12.63
N ILE A 2 -10.36 -0.22 13.52
CA ILE A 2 -10.17 -0.33 14.98
C ILE A 2 -11.07 -1.46 15.51
N PRO A 3 -10.52 -2.59 15.99
CA PRO A 3 -11.33 -3.66 16.56
C PRO A 3 -12.05 -3.22 17.86
N ILE A 4 -13.31 -3.61 18.02
CA ILE A 4 -14.08 -3.36 19.24
C ILE A 4 -13.58 -4.28 20.34
N THR A 5 -12.92 -3.72 21.35
CA THR A 5 -12.24 -4.46 22.44
C THR A 5 -12.62 -4.01 23.86
N GLY A 6 -13.66 -3.18 24.00
CA GLY A 6 -14.10 -2.66 25.31
C GLY A 6 -13.11 -1.66 25.92
N SER A 7 -12.92 -1.66 27.24
CA SER A 7 -12.09 -0.69 27.96
C SER A 7 -10.66 -1.16 28.26
N ASN A 8 -10.31 -2.43 27.96
CA ASN A 8 -8.98 -2.97 28.29
C ASN A 8 -7.89 -2.31 27.44
N PRO A 9 -6.94 -1.54 28.02
CA PRO A 9 -5.91 -0.85 27.26
C PRO A 9 -4.95 -1.82 26.55
N LYS A 10 -4.69 -3.01 27.12
CA LYS A 10 -3.79 -4.01 26.51
C LYS A 10 -4.35 -4.62 25.22
N ALA A 11 -5.66 -4.51 25.00
CA ALA A 11 -6.32 -5.02 23.80
C ALA A 11 -6.50 -3.95 22.70
N LYS A 12 -6.10 -2.69 22.96
CA LYS A 12 -6.21 -1.61 21.98
C LYS A 12 -5.14 -1.74 20.91
N ARG A 13 -5.57 -1.76 19.65
CA ARG A 13 -4.71 -1.92 18.48
C ARG A 13 -5.37 -1.37 17.23
N ILE A 14 -4.57 -1.13 16.21
CA ILE A 14 -4.99 -0.85 14.85
C ILE A 14 -4.87 -2.14 14.04
N GLU A 15 -5.82 -2.38 13.14
CA GLU A 15 -5.70 -3.41 12.12
C GLU A 15 -5.59 -2.75 10.74
N PHE A 16 -4.41 -2.86 10.13
CA PHE A 16 -4.19 -2.51 8.74
C PHE A 16 -4.50 -3.73 7.87
N ARG A 17 -5.51 -3.60 7.00
CA ARG A 17 -6.14 -4.73 6.28
C ARG A 17 -5.63 -4.90 4.85
N CYS A 18 -4.81 -3.97 4.37
CA CYS A 18 -4.30 -3.97 3.00
C CYS A 18 -3.20 -5.01 2.75
N PRO A 19 -2.30 -5.35 3.70
CA PRO A 19 -1.27 -6.35 3.44
C PRO A 19 -1.84 -7.75 3.15
N ASP A 20 -1.19 -8.47 2.23
CA ASP A 20 -1.53 -9.84 1.83
C ASP A 20 -0.27 -10.77 1.91
N PRO A 21 -0.44 -12.11 1.85
CA PRO A 21 0.66 -13.06 2.08
C PRO A 21 1.66 -13.17 0.92
N SER A 22 1.48 -12.44 -0.20
CA SER A 22 2.51 -12.31 -1.24
C SER A 22 3.69 -11.44 -0.82
N SER A 23 3.52 -10.66 0.26
CA SER A 23 4.57 -9.81 0.82
C SER A 23 5.62 -10.62 1.59
N ASN A 24 6.85 -10.10 1.66
CA ASN A 24 7.81 -10.58 2.64
C ASN A 24 7.42 -10.02 4.03
N PRO A 25 7.06 -10.87 5.02
CA PRO A 25 6.53 -10.39 6.29
C PRO A 25 7.54 -9.56 7.09
N TYR A 26 8.85 -9.83 6.95
CA TYR A 26 9.88 -9.04 7.61
C TYR A 26 9.91 -7.61 7.08
N LEU A 27 9.90 -7.45 5.76
CA LEU A 27 9.90 -6.13 5.11
C LEU A 27 8.58 -5.40 5.36
N ALA A 28 7.44 -6.11 5.29
CA ALA A 28 6.13 -5.53 5.50
C ALA A 28 5.97 -4.97 6.92
N PHE A 29 6.29 -5.75 7.96
CA PHE A 29 6.21 -5.27 9.34
C PHE A 29 7.18 -4.14 9.65
N ALA A 30 8.41 -4.21 9.13
CA ALA A 30 9.38 -3.13 9.28
C ALA A 30 8.88 -1.83 8.61
N ALA A 31 8.37 -1.90 7.37
CA ALA A 31 7.85 -0.73 6.66
C ALA A 31 6.63 -0.12 7.36
N MET A 32 5.70 -0.95 7.85
CA MET A 32 4.55 -0.49 8.63
C MET A 32 4.96 0.22 9.92
N LEU A 33 5.95 -0.31 10.63
CA LEU A 33 6.48 0.32 11.84
C LEU A 33 7.12 1.67 11.52
N MET A 34 7.96 1.73 10.48
CA MET A 34 8.63 2.98 10.08
C MET A 34 7.62 4.06 9.67
N ALA A 35 6.58 3.70 8.89
CA ALA A 35 5.50 4.61 8.53
C ALA A 35 4.74 5.14 9.77
N GLY A 36 4.44 4.26 10.73
CA GLY A 36 3.79 4.65 11.99
C GLY A 36 4.65 5.58 12.84
N LEU A 37 5.97 5.32 12.93
CA LEU A 37 6.90 6.17 13.66
C LEU A 37 7.06 7.54 13.02
N ASP A 38 7.11 7.62 11.69
CA ASP A 38 7.15 8.90 10.97
C ASP A 38 5.91 9.75 11.26
N GLY A 39 4.72 9.13 11.23
CA GLY A 39 3.47 9.79 11.59
C GLY A 39 3.48 10.37 13.02
N ILE A 40 4.02 9.62 13.98
CA ILE A 40 4.18 10.08 15.38
C ILE A 40 5.15 11.26 15.47
N GLN A 41 6.32 11.16 14.82
CA GLN A 41 7.36 12.19 14.86
C GLN A 41 6.89 13.51 14.26
N ASN A 42 6.20 13.44 13.12
CA ASN A 42 5.72 14.61 12.38
C ASN A 42 4.32 15.07 12.78
N LYS A 43 3.68 14.41 13.76
CA LYS A 43 2.30 14.71 14.21
C LYS A 43 1.32 14.72 13.03
N ILE A 44 1.41 13.72 12.17
CA ILE A 44 0.52 13.58 11.00
C ILE A 44 -0.87 13.22 11.49
N GLU A 45 -1.82 14.13 11.27
CA GLU A 45 -3.23 13.88 11.59
C GLU A 45 -3.89 13.04 10.48
N PRO A 46 -4.48 11.88 10.82
CA PRO A 46 -5.25 11.12 9.84
C PRO A 46 -6.53 11.86 9.46
N PRO A 47 -7.11 11.59 8.27
CA PRO A 47 -8.41 12.12 7.91
C PRO A 47 -9.49 11.65 8.91
N LYS A 48 -10.62 12.36 8.94
CA LYS A 48 -11.75 11.97 9.78
C LYS A 48 -12.18 10.54 9.47
N PRO A 49 -12.47 9.71 10.49
CA PRO A 49 -12.94 8.36 10.27
C PRO A 49 -14.28 8.36 9.53
N VAL A 50 -14.48 7.37 8.67
CA VAL A 50 -15.74 7.13 7.97
C VAL A 50 -16.35 5.87 8.57
N ASP A 51 -17.50 6.03 9.24
CA ASP A 51 -18.25 4.93 9.87
C ASP A 51 -19.42 4.42 9.01
N LYS A 52 -19.57 4.94 7.79
CA LYS A 52 -20.51 4.43 6.77
C LYS A 52 -19.91 3.22 6.04
N ASP A 53 -20.76 2.41 5.42
CA ASP A 53 -20.29 1.41 4.46
C ASP A 53 -19.68 2.13 3.24
N LEU A 54 -18.40 1.86 2.96
CA LEU A 54 -17.68 2.48 1.85
C LEU A 54 -18.20 2.01 0.48
N TYR A 55 -18.88 0.87 0.40
CA TYR A 55 -19.48 0.35 -0.83
C TYR A 55 -20.81 1.03 -1.19
N GLU A 56 -21.46 1.65 -0.22
CA GLU A 56 -22.76 2.31 -0.40
C GLU A 56 -22.65 3.84 -0.48
N LEU A 57 -21.43 4.37 -0.52
CA LEU A 57 -21.20 5.79 -0.74
C LEU A 57 -21.65 6.20 -2.14
N ASP A 58 -22.28 7.37 -2.24
CA ASP A 58 -22.54 7.96 -3.54
C ASP A 58 -21.21 8.34 -4.25
N ALA A 59 -21.26 8.51 -5.57
CA ALA A 59 -20.06 8.76 -6.36
C ALA A 59 -19.32 10.06 -5.96
N ALA A 60 -20.03 11.06 -5.43
CA ALA A 60 -19.42 12.32 -5.02
C ALA A 60 -18.69 12.17 -3.67
N GLU A 61 -19.29 11.48 -2.71
CA GLU A 61 -18.66 11.13 -1.44
C GLU A 61 -17.45 10.21 -1.67
N ALA A 62 -17.58 9.19 -2.51
CA ALA A 62 -16.51 8.24 -2.82
C ALA A 62 -15.29 8.92 -3.48
N ALA A 63 -15.52 9.87 -4.39
CA ALA A 63 -14.44 10.63 -5.05
C ALA A 63 -13.60 11.48 -4.09
N SER A 64 -14.13 11.82 -2.91
CA SER A 64 -13.40 12.57 -1.89
C SER A 64 -12.46 11.71 -1.04
N ILE A 65 -12.55 10.38 -1.15
CA ILE A 65 -11.76 9.45 -0.35
C ILE A 65 -10.52 9.01 -1.14
N PRO A 66 -9.30 9.33 -0.66
CA PRO A 66 -8.07 8.85 -1.27
C PRO A 66 -8.05 7.32 -1.38
N GLN A 67 -7.71 6.83 -2.57
CA GLN A 67 -7.59 5.39 -2.84
C GLN A 67 -6.13 4.95 -2.79
N VAL A 68 -5.91 3.67 -2.53
CA VAL A 68 -4.59 3.05 -2.75
C VAL A 68 -4.29 2.98 -4.25
N PRO A 69 -3.01 2.95 -4.67
CA PRO A 69 -2.68 2.84 -6.08
C PRO A 69 -3.23 1.56 -6.71
N GLY A 70 -3.67 1.66 -7.97
CA GLY A 70 -4.35 0.57 -8.69
C GLY A 70 -3.43 -0.46 -9.35
N SER A 71 -2.11 -0.32 -9.24
CA SER A 71 -1.15 -1.24 -9.86
C SER A 71 0.14 -1.35 -9.04
N LEU A 72 0.86 -2.46 -9.23
CA LEU A 72 2.18 -2.65 -8.64
C LEU A 72 3.18 -1.60 -9.14
N ASP A 73 3.10 -1.20 -10.40
CA ASP A 73 3.99 -0.18 -10.97
C ASP A 73 3.82 1.17 -10.28
N ALA A 74 2.56 1.60 -10.07
CA ALA A 74 2.26 2.86 -9.39
C ALA A 74 2.70 2.88 -7.91
N VAL A 75 2.65 1.75 -7.20
CA VAL A 75 3.20 1.69 -5.82
C VAL A 75 4.72 1.75 -5.82
N LEU A 76 5.41 1.21 -6.84
CA LEU A 76 6.86 1.27 -6.96
C LEU A 76 7.33 2.69 -7.28
N ASP A 77 6.61 3.42 -8.13
CA ASP A 77 6.88 4.85 -8.40
C ASP A 77 6.72 5.69 -7.13
N ASN A 78 5.66 5.45 -6.35
CA ASN A 78 5.46 6.14 -5.07
C ASN A 78 6.55 5.80 -4.05
N LEU A 79 7.01 4.53 -3.99
CA LEU A 79 8.12 4.12 -3.14
C LEU A 79 9.43 4.81 -3.57
N GLU A 80 9.71 4.86 -4.87
CA GLU A 80 10.88 5.54 -5.42
C GLU A 80 10.89 7.03 -5.07
N GLN A 81 9.74 7.69 -5.16
CA GLN A 81 9.59 9.12 -4.88
C GLN A 81 9.54 9.46 -3.38
N ASN A 82 9.06 8.54 -2.54
CA ASN A 82 8.82 8.79 -1.12
C ASN A 82 9.18 7.58 -0.24
N HIS A 83 10.48 7.40 0.03
CA HIS A 83 11.00 6.35 0.91
C HIS A 83 11.87 6.88 2.06
N GLU A 84 11.97 8.20 2.25
CA GLU A 84 12.86 8.78 3.28
C GLU A 84 12.54 8.25 4.68
N PHE A 85 11.25 8.07 4.99
CA PHE A 85 10.80 7.52 6.26
C PHE A 85 11.32 6.10 6.53
N LEU A 86 11.57 5.30 5.49
CA LEU A 86 12.13 3.96 5.63
C LEU A 86 13.62 3.98 5.95
N THR A 87 14.35 4.99 5.47
CA THR A 87 15.82 5.05 5.61
C THR A 87 16.28 5.60 6.97
N ARG A 88 15.36 6.16 7.77
CA ARG A 88 15.68 6.70 9.10
C ARG A 88 16.26 5.61 10.01
N GLY A 89 17.33 5.97 10.72
CA GLY A 89 18.03 5.03 11.61
C GLY A 89 18.73 3.87 10.90
N GLY A 90 18.83 3.90 9.56
CA GLY A 90 19.45 2.84 8.77
C GLY A 90 18.65 1.54 8.75
N VAL A 91 17.34 1.58 9.03
CA VAL A 91 16.47 0.39 9.04
C VAL A 91 16.35 -0.23 7.65
N PHE A 92 16.08 0.61 6.65
CA PHE A 92 16.24 0.26 5.24
C PHE A 92 17.41 1.06 4.65
N THR A 93 18.21 0.42 3.81
CA THR A 93 19.23 1.11 3.01
C THR A 93 18.64 1.52 1.68
N LYS A 94 19.17 2.61 1.08
CA LYS A 94 18.80 3.00 -0.28
C LYS A 94 19.06 1.86 -1.28
N ASP A 95 20.18 1.16 -1.11
CA ASP A 95 20.56 -0.01 -1.92
C ASP A 95 19.49 -1.12 -1.90
N LEU A 96 18.95 -1.44 -0.72
CA LEU A 96 17.86 -2.42 -0.59
C LEU A 96 16.59 -1.95 -1.32
N ILE A 97 16.23 -0.67 -1.18
CA ILE A 97 15.03 -0.09 -1.81
C ILE A 97 15.17 -0.09 -3.33
N ASP A 98 16.29 0.41 -3.85
CA ASP A 98 16.59 0.44 -5.29
C ASP A 98 16.58 -0.98 -5.87
N THR A 99 17.21 -1.93 -5.17
CA THR A 99 17.23 -3.35 -5.57
C THR A 99 15.82 -3.95 -5.59
N TRP A 100 15.01 -3.66 -4.57
CA TRP A 100 13.63 -4.13 -4.49
C TRP A 100 12.77 -3.61 -5.64
N ILE A 101 12.88 -2.31 -5.94
CA ILE A 101 12.16 -1.67 -7.04
C ILE A 101 12.57 -2.30 -8.38
N ALA A 102 13.87 -2.40 -8.64
CA ALA A 102 14.39 -3.00 -9.87
C ALA A 102 13.93 -4.46 -10.04
N PHE A 103 14.02 -5.26 -8.96
CA PHE A 103 13.59 -6.65 -8.96
C PHE A 103 12.09 -6.79 -9.25
N LYS A 104 11.23 -5.99 -8.59
CA LYS A 104 9.78 -6.05 -8.78
C LYS A 104 9.34 -5.56 -10.16
N ARG A 105 9.96 -4.50 -10.69
CA ARG A 105 9.72 -4.05 -12.06
C ARG A 105 10.05 -5.17 -13.05
N ALA A 106 11.26 -5.70 -13.00
CA ALA A 106 11.71 -6.73 -13.95
C ALA A 106 10.98 -8.09 -13.81
N SER A 107 10.73 -8.53 -12.58
CA SER A 107 10.26 -9.90 -12.32
C SER A 107 8.74 -10.03 -12.26
N GLU A 108 8.01 -8.95 -11.97
CA GLU A 108 6.55 -9.00 -11.77
C GLU A 108 5.83 -8.05 -12.72
N VAL A 109 6.19 -6.77 -12.76
CA VAL A 109 5.52 -5.78 -13.63
C VAL A 109 5.75 -6.11 -15.10
N ASP A 110 7.01 -6.27 -15.51
CA ASP A 110 7.41 -6.56 -16.88
C ASP A 110 6.92 -7.93 -17.32
N TYR A 111 6.87 -8.88 -16.38
CA TYR A 111 6.33 -10.20 -16.64
C TYR A 111 4.87 -10.13 -17.09
N VAL A 112 4.04 -9.33 -16.43
CA VAL A 112 2.62 -9.21 -16.80
C VAL A 112 2.44 -8.31 -18.03
N ARG A 113 3.03 -7.11 -18.06
CA ARG A 113 2.73 -6.10 -19.08
C ARG A 113 3.17 -6.48 -20.51
N LEU A 114 4.16 -7.36 -20.64
CA LEU A 114 4.74 -7.75 -21.94
C LEU A 114 4.07 -9.01 -22.54
N ARG A 115 2.93 -9.44 -22.00
CA ARG A 115 2.20 -10.63 -22.45
C ARG A 115 0.75 -10.26 -22.73
N PRO A 116 0.20 -10.60 -23.92
CA PRO A 116 -1.22 -10.41 -24.19
C PRO A 116 -2.08 -11.11 -23.15
N HIS A 117 -3.02 -10.38 -22.55
CA HIS A 117 -3.99 -10.98 -21.63
C HIS A 117 -5.08 -11.72 -22.43
N PRO A 118 -5.60 -12.89 -21.99
CA PRO A 118 -6.64 -13.61 -22.73
C PRO A 118 -7.87 -12.76 -23.09
N ALA A 119 -8.28 -11.84 -22.21
CA ALA A 119 -9.37 -10.90 -22.48
C ALA A 119 -9.10 -9.97 -23.67
N GLU A 120 -7.84 -9.69 -24.02
CA GLU A 120 -7.50 -8.90 -25.21
C GLU A 120 -7.88 -9.61 -26.51
N PHE A 121 -7.87 -10.95 -26.54
CA PHE A 121 -8.39 -11.69 -27.68
C PHE A 121 -9.90 -11.49 -27.83
N GLU A 122 -10.66 -11.54 -26.73
CA GLU A 122 -12.11 -11.27 -26.78
C GLU A 122 -12.42 -9.83 -27.24
N LEU A 123 -11.56 -8.88 -26.88
CA LEU A 123 -11.74 -7.46 -27.23
C LEU A 123 -11.29 -7.11 -28.65
N TYR A 124 -10.19 -7.71 -29.13
CA TYR A 124 -9.43 -7.19 -30.26
C TYR A 124 -9.13 -8.20 -31.38
N PHE A 125 -9.48 -9.49 -31.24
CA PHE A 125 -9.09 -10.51 -32.22
C PHE A 125 -9.76 -10.32 -33.59
N ASP A 126 -11.04 -9.92 -33.62
CA ASP A 126 -11.85 -9.76 -34.83
C ASP A 126 -12.06 -8.29 -35.26
N LEU A 127 -11.23 -7.37 -34.75
CA LEU A 127 -11.28 -5.95 -35.17
C LEU A 127 -10.94 -5.74 -36.64
#